data_AF-A0A124ZXP0-F1
#
_entry.id   AF-A0A124ZXP0-F1
#
_cell.length_a   1.000
_cell.length_b   1.000
_cell.length_c   1.000
_cell.angle_alpha   90.00
_cell.angle_beta   90.00
_cell.angle_gamma   90.00
#
_symmetry.space_group_name_H-M   'P 1'
#
loop_
_entity.id
_entity.type
_entity.pdbx_description
1 polymer ?
#
loop_
_entity_poly.entity_id
_entity_poly.type
_entity_poly.pdbx_seq_one_letter_code
_entity_poly.pdbx_strand_id
1 'polypeptide(L)' 'MLADFRCAKCNRLLARVGENSQLQIKCSRCATLNAVKTLSLDPSPLSDTRAAIVARQH' A
#
# COMPACT_ATOMS: atom_id res chain seq x y z
N MET A 1 4.14 -10.12 14.79
CA MET A 1 5.59 -9.78 14.60
C MET A 1 5.68 -8.61 13.64
N LEU A 2 6.61 -7.66 13.81
CA LEU A 2 6.71 -6.52 12.88
C LEU A 2 7.53 -6.89 11.63
N ALA A 3 7.08 -6.46 10.45
CA ALA A 3 7.77 -6.64 9.18
C ALA A 3 8.61 -5.41 8.81
N ASP A 4 9.79 -5.62 8.25
CA ASP A 4 10.64 -4.54 7.73
C ASP A 4 10.01 -3.93 6.47
N PHE A 5 9.70 -2.63 6.52
CA PHE A 5 9.31 -1.86 5.35
C PHE A 5 10.51 -1.05 4.86
N ARG A 6 10.99 -1.37 3.65
CA ARG A 6 12.20 -0.79 3.06
C ARG A 6 11.88 0.02 1.83
N CYS A 7 12.72 1.02 1.55
CA CYS A 7 12.56 1.85 0.38
C CYS A 7 12.76 1.04 -0.91
N ALA A 8 11.80 1.11 -1.82
CA ALA A 8 11.86 0.39 -3.10
C ALA A 8 13.01 0.84 -4.01
N LYS A 9 13.55 2.05 -3.83
CA LYS A 9 14.64 2.60 -4.67
C LYS A 9 16.03 2.35 -4.10
N CYS A 10 16.23 2.44 -2.79
CA CYS A 10 17.57 2.41 -2.18
C CYS A 10 17.73 1.38 -1.05
N ASN A 11 16.71 0.55 -0.81
CA ASN A 11 16.65 -0.51 0.19
C ASN A 11 16.89 -0.08 1.65
N ARG A 12 16.89 1.23 1.91
CA ARG A 12 16.99 1.78 3.27
C ARG A 12 15.74 1.37 4.06
N LEU A 13 15.94 0.90 5.29
CA LEU A 13 14.84 0.65 6.23
C LEU A 13 14.09 1.96 6.51
N LEU A 14 12.78 1.96 6.29
CA LEU A 14 11.90 3.10 6.50
C LEU A 14 11.09 2.96 7.79
N ALA A 15 10.56 1.76 8.04
CA ALA A 15 9.76 1.47 9.22
C ALA A 15 9.74 -0.04 9.52
N ARG A 16 9.27 -0.41 10.72
CA ARG A 16 8.81 -1.76 11.03
C ARG A 16 7.31 -1.70 11.24
N VAL A 17 6.54 -2.42 10.44
CA VAL A 17 5.07 -2.30 10.37
C VAL A 17 4.39 -3.58 10.83
N GLY A 18 3.24 -3.46 11.48
CA GLY A 18 2.38 -4.60 11.82
C GLY A 18 1.49 -5.00 10.66
N GLU A 19 0.83 -6.15 10.78
CA GLU A 19 0.01 -6.81 9.74
C GLU A 19 -1.17 -5.97 9.23
N ASN A 20 -1.65 -4.98 9.98
CA ASN A 20 -2.81 -4.15 9.64
C ASN A 20 -2.41 -2.66 9.50
N SER A 21 -1.30 -2.40 8.80
CA SER A 21 -0.77 -1.04 8.65
C SER A 21 -1.01 -0.50 7.24
N GLN A 22 -1.60 0.70 7.16
CA GLN A 22 -1.55 1.54 5.97
C GLN A 22 -0.59 2.70 6.26
N LEU A 23 0.52 2.75 5.53
CA LEU A 23 1.56 3.75 5.75
C LEU A 23 2.04 4.31 4.41
N GLN A 24 2.17 5.63 4.34
CA GLN A 24 2.88 6.32 3.27
C GLN A 24 4.04 7.11 3.88
N ILE A 25 5.26 6.91 3.36
CA ILE A 25 6.47 7.53 3.91
C ILE A 25 7.45 7.88 2.80
N LYS A 26 7.98 9.10 2.86
CA LYS A 26 9.05 9.58 1.96
C LYS A 26 10.40 9.10 2.47
N CYS A 27 11.22 8.52 1.59
CA CYS A 27 12.57 8.12 1.94
C CYS A 27 13.45 9.36 2.14
N SER A 28 14.01 9.52 3.34
CA SER A 28 14.92 10.61 3.67
C SER A 28 16.23 10.60 2.85
N ARG A 29 16.62 9.46 2.27
CA ARG A 29 17.82 9.33 1.45
C ARG A 29 17.61 9.73 -0.01
N CYS A 30 16.60 9.16 -0.66
CA CYS A 30 16.44 9.25 -2.12
C CYS A 30 15.14 9.95 -2.56
N ALA A 31 14.38 10.50 -1.61
CA ALA A 31 13.12 11.21 -1.79
C ALA A 31 11.96 10.40 -2.41
N THR A 32 12.15 9.11 -2.73
CA THR A 32 11.06 8.23 -3.19
C THR A 32 9.94 8.16 -2.15
N LEU A 33 8.69 8.36 -2.59
CA LEU A 33 7.50 8.13 -1.78
C LEU A 33 7.15 6.64 -1.83
N ASN A 34 7.12 5.99 -0.67
CA ASN A 34 6.83 4.57 -0.55
C ASN A 34 5.49 4.41 0.17
N ALA A 35 4.71 3.41 -0.21
CA ALA A 35 3.45 3.09 0.44
C ALA A 35 3.37 1.58 0.71
N VAL A 36 2.80 1.21 1.85
CA VAL A 36 2.36 -0.14 2.17
C VAL A 36 0.88 -0.10 2.52
N LYS A 37 0.12 -1.04 1.96
CA LYS A 37 -1.29 -1.26 2.24
C LYS A 37 -1.45 -2.75 2.48
N THR A 38 -1.77 -3.15 3.70
CA THR A 38 -2.04 -4.57 3.98
C THR A 38 -3.47 -4.94 3.59
N LEU A 39 -3.62 -6.11 3.00
CA LEU A 39 -4.83 -6.61 2.33
C LEU A 39 -5.77 -7.41 3.25
N SER A 40 -5.70 -7.23 4.56
CA SER A 40 -6.60 -7.91 5.51
C SER A 40 -7.94 -7.18 5.71
N LEU A 41 -8.28 -6.24 4.83
CA LEU A 41 -9.67 -5.85 4.61
C LEU A 41 -10.08 -6.59 3.35
N ASP A 42 -10.93 -7.60 3.53
CA ASP A 42 -11.77 -8.20 2.47
C ASP A 42 -12.12 -7.10 1.45
N PRO A 43 -11.93 -7.31 0.13
CA PRO A 43 -12.38 -6.34 -0.86
C PRO A 43 -13.85 -6.05 -0.57
N SER A 44 -14.14 -4.85 -0.05
CA SER A 44 -15.49 -4.50 0.36
C SER A 44 -16.35 -4.60 -0.90
N PRO A 45 -17.33 -5.53 -0.98
CA PRO A 45 -17.90 -6.03 -2.24
C PRO A 45 -18.71 -4.99 -3.04
N LEU A 46 -18.71 -3.72 -2.60
CA LEU A 46 -19.52 -2.65 -3.17
C LEU A 46 -18.71 -1.67 -4.03
N SER A 47 -17.40 -1.53 -3.84
CA SER A 47 -16.61 -0.51 -4.56
C SER A 47 -16.06 -1.01 -5.90
N ASP A 48 -15.63 -2.27 -5.97
CA ASP A 48 -15.07 -2.85 -7.21
C ASP A 48 -16.16 -3.11 -8.26
N THR A 49 -17.38 -3.44 -7.82
CA THR A 49 -18.52 -3.75 -8.68
C THR A 49 -18.96 -2.53 -9.50
N ARG A 50 -18.92 -1.32 -8.92
CA ARG A 50 -19.34 -0.09 -9.60
C ARG A 50 -18.34 0.33 -10.69
N ALA A 51 -17.05 0.21 -10.42
CA ALA A 51 -16.01 0.49 -11.41
C ALA A 51 -16.05 -0.51 -12.59
N ALA A 52 -16.27 -1.79 -12.30
CA ALA A 52 -16.39 -2.82 -13.32
C ALA A 52 -17.65 -2.68 -14.19
N ILE A 53 -18.78 -2.25 -13.61
CA ILE A 53 -20.02 -1.99 -14.38
C ILE A 53 -19.82 -0.80 -15.33
N VAL A 54 -19.20 0.30 -14.85
CA VAL A 54 -18.97 1.50 -15.68
C VAL A 54 -18.03 1.19 -16.86
N ALA A 55 -17.01 0.35 -16.65
CA ALA A 55 -16.07 -0.03 -17.71
C ALA A 55 -16.68 -0.91 -18.82
N ARG A 56 -17.84 -1.54 -18.60
CA ARG A 56 -18.53 -2.41 -19.58
C ARG A 56 -19.59 -1.70 -20.40
N GLN A 57 -19.84 -0.41 -20.15
CA GLN A 57 -20.86 0.39 -20.83
C GLN A 57 -20.27 1.37 -21.86
N HIS A 58 -18.99 1.24 -22.18
CA HIS A 58 -18.30 1.91 -23.29
C HIS A 58 -17.74 0.87 -24.26
#